data_AF-A0A556BCY9-F1
#
_entry.id   AF-A0A556BCY9-F1
#
_cell.length_a   1.000
_cell.length_b   1.000
_cell.length_c   1.000
_cell.angle_alpha   90.00
_cell.angle_beta   90.00
_cell.angle_gamma   90.00
#
_symmetry.space_group_name_H-M   'P 1'
#
loop_
_entity.id
_entity.type
_entity.pdbx_description
1 polymer ?
#
loop_
_entity_poly.entity_id
_entity_poly.type
_entity_poly.pdbx_seq_one_letter_code
_entity_poly.pdbx_strand_id
1 'polypeptide(L)' 'ERTKSGLQAARSRGKKGGRPTKKEDKVEMAVKMYKSKDYTIKQITVATGISKTTLYRYLDKAL' A
#
# COMPACT_ATOMS: atom_id res chain seq x y z
N GLU A 1 -14.03 -1.03 30.83
CA GLU A 1 -14.46 -1.06 29.40
C GLU A 1 -14.31 0.25 28.59
N ARG A 2 -13.67 1.31 29.12
CA ARG A 2 -13.60 2.63 28.46
C ARG A 2 -12.81 2.64 27.14
N THR A 3 -11.80 1.79 27.02
CA THR A 3 -10.92 1.75 25.86
C THR A 3 -11.60 1.15 24.63
N LYS A 4 -12.31 0.03 24.79
CA LYS A 4 -13.00 -0.64 23.66
C LYS A 4 -14.15 0.20 23.11
N SER A 5 -14.94 0.79 24.00
CA SER A 5 -16.03 1.71 23.65
C SER A 5 -15.50 2.98 22.96
N GLY A 6 -14.42 3.57 23.47
CA GLY A 6 -13.75 4.71 22.83
C GLY A 6 -13.22 4.38 21.43
N LEU A 7 -12.61 3.20 21.25
CA LEU A 7 -12.13 2.73 19.95
C LEU A 7 -13.29 2.48 18.96
N GLN A 8 -14.39 1.89 19.42
CA GLN A 8 -15.59 1.72 18.60
C GLN A 8 -16.18 3.08 18.19
N ALA A 9 -16.31 4.03 19.11
CA ALA A 9 -16.80 5.37 18.83
C ALA A 9 -15.87 6.15 17.88
N ALA A 10 -14.56 5.91 17.90
CA ALA A 10 -13.63 6.50 16.94
C ALA A 10 -13.78 5.87 15.54
N ARG A 11 -13.96 4.54 15.47
CA ARG A 11 -14.19 3.82 14.21
C ARG A 11 -15.52 4.20 13.55
N SER A 12 -16.60 4.37 14.33
CA SER A 12 -17.90 4.83 13.81
C SER A 12 -17.82 6.25 13.25
N ARG A 13 -16.95 7.10 13.81
CA ARG A 13 -16.60 8.42 13.26
C ARG A 13 -15.65 8.38 12.05
N GLY A 14 -15.41 7.21 11.47
CA GLY A 14 -14.61 7.03 10.25
C GLY A 14 -13.10 6.99 10.47
N LYS A 15 -12.60 7.02 11.71
CA LYS A 15 -11.16 6.87 11.97
C LYS A 15 -10.75 5.42 11.75
N LYS A 16 -10.07 5.17 10.63
CA LYS A 16 -9.35 3.92 10.37
C LYS A 16 -8.04 3.95 11.17
N GLY A 17 -8.04 3.35 12.35
CA GLY A 17 -6.82 3.17 13.15
C GLY A 17 -5.82 2.21 12.48
N GLY A 18 -4.63 2.06 13.08
CA GLY A 18 -3.55 1.23 12.54
C GLY A 18 -2.48 2.03 11.80
N ARG A 19 -1.48 1.32 11.25
CA ARG A 19 -0.37 1.96 10.51
C ARG A 19 -0.89 2.52 9.18
N PRO A 20 -0.66 3.81 8.87
CA PRO A 20 -1.03 4.38 7.57
C PRO A 20 -0.46 3.56 6.42
N THR A 21 -1.27 3.35 5.38
CA THR A 21 -0.84 2.70 4.15
C THR A 21 0.20 3.56 3.42
N LYS A 22 1.02 2.93 2.58
CA LYS A 22 1.97 3.68 1.73
C LYS A 22 1.19 4.56 0.76
N LYS A 23 1.82 5.67 0.33
CA LYS A 23 1.26 6.57 -0.69
C LYS A 23 0.87 5.80 -1.95
N GLU A 24 -0.36 5.95 -2.40
CA GLU A 24 -0.94 5.22 -3.53
C GLU A 24 -0.23 5.55 -4.84
N ASP A 25 0.16 6.81 -5.06
CA ASP A 25 0.84 7.28 -6.27
C ASP A 25 2.10 6.47 -6.60
N LYS A 26 2.91 6.17 -5.57
CA LYS A 26 4.15 5.40 -5.75
C LYS A 26 3.90 3.95 -6.08
N VAL A 27 2.81 3.40 -5.55
CA VAL A 27 2.40 2.03 -5.84
C VAL A 27 1.87 1.95 -7.27
N GLU A 28 1.04 2.90 -7.69
CA GLU A 28 0.50 2.96 -9.04
C GLU A 28 1.62 3.08 -10.09
N MET A 29 2.60 3.96 -9.83
CA MET A 29 3.80 4.07 -10.66
C MET A 29 4.57 2.75 -10.74
N ALA A 30 4.79 2.06 -9.61
CA ALA A 30 5.49 0.78 -9.59
C ALA A 30 4.77 -0.31 -10.37
N VAL A 31 3.43 -0.35 -10.29
CA VAL A 31 2.59 -1.29 -11.05
C VAL A 31 2.65 -0.97 -12.55
N LYS A 32 2.60 0.31 -12.94
CA LYS A 32 2.74 0.72 -14.36
C LYS A 32 4.10 0.30 -14.94
N MET A 33 5.19 0.57 -14.22
CA MET A 33 6.54 0.15 -14.63
C MET A 33 6.68 -1.37 -14.71
N TYR A 34 6.04 -2.12 -13.81
CA TYR A 34 6.03 -3.58 -13.89
C TYR A 34 5.27 -4.10 -15.10
N LYS A 35 4.09 -3.52 -15.39
CA LYS A 35 3.24 -3.90 -16.52
C LYS A 35 3.87 -3.59 -17.88
N SER A 36 4.72 -2.56 -17.98
CA SER A 36 5.42 -2.24 -19.22
C SER A 36 6.47 -3.30 -19.60
N LYS A 37 6.96 -4.09 -18.63
CA LYS A 37 8.00 -5.13 -18.78
C LYS A 37 9.37 -4.62 -19.26
N ASP A 38 9.55 -3.30 -19.36
CA ASP A 38 10.82 -2.68 -19.78
C ASP A 38 11.84 -2.59 -18.64
N TYR A 39 11.40 -2.76 -17.40
CA TYR A 39 12.21 -2.56 -16.21
C TYR A 39 12.33 -3.84 -15.39
N THR A 40 13.56 -4.06 -14.90
CA THR A 40 13.79 -5.09 -13.89
C THR A 40 13.16 -4.68 -12.56
N ILE A 41 12.81 -5.67 -11.73
CA ILE A 41 12.27 -5.43 -10.40
C ILE A 41 13.19 -4.53 -9.57
N LYS A 42 14.52 -4.68 -9.71
CA LYS A 42 15.49 -3.85 -9.00
C LYS A 42 15.35 -2.37 -9.38
N GLN A 43 15.27 -2.07 -10.68
CA GLN A 43 15.07 -0.70 -11.18
C GLN A 43 13.75 -0.11 -10.67
N ILE A 44 12.67 -0.88 -10.70
CA ILE A 44 11.35 -0.45 -10.19
C ILE A 44 11.43 -0.11 -8.70
N THR A 45 12.06 -0.97 -7.89
CA THR A 45 12.17 -0.74 -6.45
C THR A 45 13.02 0.49 -6.10
N VAL A 46 14.08 0.76 -6.88
CA VAL A 46 14.94 1.93 -6.69
C VAL A 46 14.22 3.20 -7.11
N ALA A 47 13.53 3.20 -8.26
CA ALA A 47 12.83 4.38 -8.77
C ALA A 47 11.63 4.78 -7.89
N THR A 48 10.87 3.80 -7.40
CA THR A 48 9.60 4.06 -6.68
C THR A 48 9.75 4.01 -5.15
N GLY A 49 10.82 3.42 -4.63
CA GLY A 49 10.98 3.13 -3.19
C GLY A 49 10.01 2.06 -2.67
N ILE A 50 9.30 1.37 -3.55
CA ILE A 50 8.42 0.26 -3.20
C ILE A 50 9.24 -1.03 -3.11
N SER A 51 9.10 -1.78 -2.01
CA SER A 51 9.79 -3.06 -1.87
C SER A 51 9.17 -4.11 -2.81
N LYS A 52 9.95 -5.12 -3.19
CA LYS A 52 9.46 -6.26 -4.01
C LYS A 52 8.20 -6.89 -3.41
N THR A 53 8.20 -7.11 -2.10
CA THR A 53 7.07 -7.67 -1.35
C THR A 53 5.82 -6.78 -1.43
N THR A 54 6.01 -5.46 -1.35
CA THR A 54 4.89 -4.52 -1.50
C THR A 54 4.36 -4.58 -2.93
N LEU A 55 5.23 -4.54 -3.93
CA LEU A 55 4.86 -4.61 -5.35
C LEU A 55 4.02 -5.85 -5.64
N TYR A 56 4.52 -7.05 -5.30
CA TYR A 56 3.80 -8.30 -5.54
C TYR A 56 2.45 -8.36 -4.83
N ARG A 57 2.36 -7.89 -3.58
CA ARG A 57 1.09 -7.83 -2.85
C ARG A 57 0.05 -6.94 -3.54
N TYR A 58 0.47 -5.87 -4.20
CA TYR A 58 -0.45 -5.02 -4.95
C TYR A 58 -0.80 -5.58 -6.32
N LEU A 59 0.10 -6.34 -6.96
CA LEU A 59 -0.19 -7.07 -8.18
C LEU A 59 -1.20 -8.20 -7.95
N ASP A 60 -1.05 -8.92 -6.84
CA ASP A 60 -1.94 -10.01 -6.42
C ASP A 60 -3.37 -9.51 -6.11
N LYS A 61 -3.50 -8.33 -5.48
CA LYS A 61 -4.80 -7.68 -5.26
C LYS A 61 -5.50 -7.17 -6.52
N ALA A 62 -4.76 -7.04 -7.62
CA ALA A 62 -5.29 -6.53 -8.89
C ALA A 62 -5.67 -7.67 -9.87
N LEU A 63 -5.42 -8.92 -9.48
CA LEU A 63 -5.91 -10.15 -10.11
C LEU A 63 -7.20 -10.60 -9.43
#